data_AF-A0A2E2W7R0-F1
#
_entry.id   AF-A0A2E2W7R0-F1
#
_cell.length_a   1.000
_cell.length_b   1.000
_cell.length_c   1.000
_cell.angle_alpha   90.00
_cell.angle_beta   90.00
_cell.angle_gamma   90.00
#
_symmetry.space_group_name_H-M   'P 1'
#
loop_
_entity.id
_entity.type
_entity.pdbx_description
1 polymer ?
#
loop_
_entity_poly.entity_id
_entity_poly.type
_entity_poly.pdbx_seq_one_letter_code
_entity_poly.pdbx_strand_id
1 'polypeptide(L)'
;MPSIKNLFLFVLINAFCIVPIHAQSISCQELFEIVTENYESKDEVTCYLSSMLTKATYYQLEGMGFVVGYIKSNDFDLYGKPYIFCGISTARWRAFKSAGVYGSWGESFHEYIREYTCDCN
;
A
#
# COMPACT_ATOMS: atom_id res chain seq x y z
N MET A 1 69.78 1.13 29.39
CA MET A 1 69.45 2.20 28.43
C MET A 1 68.59 1.59 27.32
N PRO A 2 67.42 2.13 26.91
CA PRO A 2 66.36 2.93 27.58
C PRO A 2 65.10 2.03 27.87
N SER A 3 64.13 2.27 28.77
CA SER A 3 63.47 3.43 29.41
C SER A 3 62.24 4.00 28.66
N ILE A 4 61.06 3.60 29.15
CA ILE A 4 59.92 4.46 29.56
C ILE A 4 58.97 5.03 28.48
N LYS A 5 57.68 5.06 28.87
CA LYS A 5 56.58 5.98 28.51
C LYS A 5 55.51 5.53 27.50
N ASN A 6 54.26 5.74 27.97
CA ASN A 6 52.98 5.92 27.27
C ASN A 6 52.19 4.61 27.09
N LEU A 7 51.20 4.28 27.92
CA LEU A 7 49.94 5.00 28.12
C LEU A 7 49.41 5.62 26.82
N PHE A 8 48.78 4.81 25.97
CA PHE A 8 47.75 5.28 25.06
C PHE A 8 46.60 4.28 24.98
N LEU A 9 45.64 4.55 25.86
CA LEU A 9 44.21 4.36 25.68
C LEU A 9 43.80 4.70 24.22
N PHE A 10 43.31 3.74 23.45
CA PHE A 10 42.45 4.01 22.30
C PHE A 10 41.20 3.12 22.41
N VAL A 11 40.32 3.55 23.29
CA VAL A 11 38.90 3.19 23.26
C VAL A 11 38.35 3.78 21.96
N LEU A 12 38.34 3.01 20.88
CA LEU A 12 37.50 3.33 19.73
C LEU A 12 36.10 2.84 20.07
N ILE A 13 35.38 3.78 20.69
CA ILE A 13 33.93 3.78 20.86
C ILE A 13 33.35 3.45 19.48
N ASN A 14 32.94 2.19 19.30
CA ASN A 14 31.93 1.87 18.30
C ASN A 14 30.68 2.61 18.76
N ALA A 15 30.56 3.86 18.33
CA ALA A 15 29.30 4.58 18.34
C ALA A 15 28.42 3.80 17.39
N PHE A 16 27.76 2.76 17.95
CA PHE A 16 26.53 2.24 17.42
C PHE A 16 25.58 3.44 17.47
N CYS A 17 25.62 4.25 16.42
CA CYS A 17 24.56 5.18 16.10
C CYS A 17 23.34 4.30 15.87
N ILE A 18 22.64 3.99 16.95
CA ILE A 18 21.24 3.61 16.91
C ILE A 18 20.55 4.89 16.44
N VAL A 19 20.64 5.15 15.13
CA VAL A 19 19.80 6.15 14.49
C VAL A 19 18.39 5.71 14.81
N PRO A 20 17.58 6.53 15.49
CA PRO A 20 16.17 6.22 15.62
C PRO A 20 15.64 6.17 14.19
N ILE A 21 15.22 4.99 13.75
CA ILE A 21 14.48 4.83 12.49
C ILE A 21 13.22 5.67 12.70
N HIS A 22 13.26 6.91 12.21
CA HIS A 22 12.08 7.75 12.17
C HIS A 22 11.17 7.07 11.14
N ALA A 23 10.13 6.41 11.61
CA ALA A 23 9.04 5.99 10.75
C ALA A 23 8.43 7.28 10.20
N GLN A 24 8.85 7.68 8.99
CA GLN A 24 8.22 8.80 8.30
C GLN A 24 6.81 8.35 7.95
N SER A 25 5.82 9.02 8.50
CA SER A 25 4.44 8.76 8.13
C SER A 25 4.22 9.22 6.69
N ILE A 26 3.90 8.29 5.81
CA ILE A 26 3.56 8.58 4.42
C ILE A 26 2.12 9.07 4.33
N SER A 27 1.86 10.05 3.47
CA SER A 27 0.47 10.46 3.19
C SER A 27 -0.20 9.47 2.24
N CYS A 28 -1.53 9.35 2.32
CA CYS A 28 -2.24 8.43 1.41
C CYS A 28 -2.11 8.86 -0.07
N GLN A 29 -1.92 10.15 -0.31
CA GLN A 29 -1.68 10.70 -1.64
C GLN A 29 -0.30 10.29 -2.17
N GLU A 30 0.73 10.45 -1.34
CA GLU A 30 2.10 10.06 -1.70
C GLU A 30 2.20 8.55 -1.90
N LEU A 31 1.57 7.75 -1.03
CA LEU A 31 1.52 6.30 -1.21
C LEU A 31 0.82 5.90 -2.51
N PHE A 32 -0.29 6.57 -2.85
CA PHE A 32 -0.98 6.38 -4.11
C PHE A 32 -0.07 6.67 -5.31
N GLU A 33 0.68 7.77 -5.29
CA GLU A 33 1.62 8.13 -6.36
C GLU A 33 2.72 7.09 -6.50
N ILE A 34 3.39 6.73 -5.39
CA ILE A 34 4.45 5.72 -5.40
C ILE A 34 3.96 4.40 -6.00
N VAL A 35 2.82 3.89 -5.54
CA VAL A 35 2.26 2.61 -5.99
C VAL A 35 1.85 2.67 -7.47
N THR A 36 1.26 3.78 -7.91
CA THR A 36 0.76 3.90 -9.28
C THR A 36 1.86 4.18 -10.31
N GLU A 37 3.02 4.67 -9.88
CA GLU A 37 4.18 4.95 -10.75
C GLU A 37 5.20 3.81 -10.78
N ASN A 38 5.38 3.07 -9.68
CA ASN A 38 6.51 2.14 -9.52
C ASN A 38 6.13 0.65 -9.47
N TYR A 39 4.88 0.28 -9.76
CA TYR A 39 4.39 -1.10 -9.64
C TYR A 39 5.18 -2.12 -10.48
N GLU A 40 5.29 -3.34 -9.93
CA GLU A 40 5.83 -4.53 -10.60
C GLU A 40 4.77 -5.20 -11.48
N SER A 41 3.52 -5.22 -11.02
CA SER A 41 2.39 -5.75 -11.78
C SER A 41 1.11 -4.97 -11.51
N LYS A 42 0.22 -5.01 -12.50
CA LYS A 42 -1.05 -4.30 -12.49
C LYS A 42 -2.16 -5.16 -13.11
N ASP A 43 -3.34 -5.10 -12.52
CA ASP A 43 -4.56 -5.73 -13.03
C ASP A 43 -5.76 -4.82 -12.74
N GLU A 44 -6.71 -4.73 -13.65
CA GLU A 44 -7.84 -3.79 -13.55
C GLU A 44 -9.16 -4.48 -13.86
N VAL A 45 -10.22 -4.06 -13.17
CA VAL A 45 -11.59 -4.46 -13.50
C VAL A 45 -12.54 -3.26 -13.49
N THR A 46 -13.34 -3.15 -14.55
CA THR A 46 -14.48 -2.24 -14.60
C THR A 46 -15.65 -2.88 -13.85
N CYS A 47 -16.23 -2.16 -12.89
CA CYS A 47 -17.32 -2.65 -12.05
C CYS A 47 -18.67 -2.31 -12.69
N TYR A 48 -19.00 -2.94 -13.81
CA TYR A 48 -20.26 -2.68 -14.54
C TYR A 48 -21.49 -2.84 -13.64
N LEU A 49 -22.47 -1.95 -13.80
CA LEU A 49 -23.73 -1.91 -13.05
C LEU A 49 -23.58 -1.73 -11.52
N SER A 50 -22.37 -1.50 -11.02
CA SER A 50 -22.16 -1.19 -9.61
C SER A 50 -22.68 0.21 -9.27
N SER A 51 -23.44 0.32 -8.19
CA SER A 51 -23.83 1.61 -7.59
C SER A 51 -22.72 2.23 -6.75
N MET A 52 -21.70 1.45 -6.37
CA MET A 52 -20.66 1.87 -5.43
C MET A 52 -19.32 2.18 -6.11
N LEU A 53 -18.95 1.41 -7.14
CA LEU A 53 -17.61 1.45 -7.75
C LEU A 53 -17.73 1.67 -9.25
N THR A 54 -16.83 2.45 -9.84
CA THR A 54 -16.69 2.51 -11.31
C THR A 54 -15.68 1.47 -11.78
N LYS A 55 -14.57 1.34 -11.06
CA LYS A 55 -13.53 0.35 -11.31
C LYS A 55 -12.68 0.09 -10.05
N ALA A 56 -11.89 -0.96 -10.10
CA ALA A 56 -10.83 -1.22 -9.14
C ALA A 56 -9.56 -1.66 -9.87
N THR A 57 -8.41 -1.18 -9.42
CA THR A 57 -7.10 -1.51 -9.99
C THR A 57 -6.22 -2.09 -8.89
N TYR A 58 -5.72 -3.29 -9.10
CA TYR A 58 -4.74 -3.94 -8.26
C TYR A 58 -3.33 -3.62 -8.76
N TYR A 59 -2.45 -3.31 -7.82
CA TYR A 59 -1.02 -3.07 -8.03
C TYR A 59 -0.23 -3.99 -7.11
N GLN A 60 0.91 -4.46 -7.58
CA GLN A 60 1.90 -5.13 -6.75
C GLN A 60 3.18 -4.30 -6.73
N LEU A 61 3.70 -4.05 -5.54
CA LEU A 61 4.94 -3.32 -5.33
C LEU A 61 5.68 -3.96 -4.14
N GLU A 62 6.95 -4.34 -4.33
CA GLU A 62 7.80 -4.97 -3.31
C GLU A 62 7.15 -6.21 -2.68
N GLY A 63 6.46 -7.02 -3.49
CA GLY A 63 5.74 -8.20 -3.02
C GLY A 63 4.44 -7.92 -2.24
N MET A 64 4.10 -6.65 -1.97
CA MET A 64 2.85 -6.24 -1.34
C MET A 64 1.80 -5.87 -2.39
N GLY A 65 0.54 -6.22 -2.13
CA GLY A 65 -0.57 -5.88 -3.00
C GLY A 65 -1.37 -4.69 -2.49
N PHE A 66 -1.75 -3.82 -3.43
CA PHE A 66 -2.50 -2.60 -3.20
C PHE A 66 -3.70 -2.59 -4.14
N VAL A 67 -4.83 -2.06 -3.68
CA VAL A 67 -5.99 -1.81 -4.54
C VAL A 67 -6.33 -0.34 -4.52
N VAL A 68 -6.48 0.26 -5.69
CA VAL A 68 -7.14 1.55 -5.85
C VAL A 68 -8.59 1.30 -6.30
N GLY A 69 -9.53 1.54 -5.40
CA GLY A 69 -10.97 1.52 -5.70
C GLY A 69 -11.47 2.91 -6.09
N TYR A 70 -12.20 3.01 -7.19
CA TYR A 70 -12.79 4.27 -7.65
C TYR A 70 -14.25 4.32 -7.22
N ILE A 71 -14.50 4.97 -6.09
CA ILE A 71 -15.80 4.97 -5.38
C ILE A 71 -16.67 6.10 -5.90
N LYS A 72 -17.90 5.77 -6.26
CA LYS A 72 -18.91 6.73 -6.72
C LYS A 72 -19.39 7.61 -5.58
N SER A 73 -19.53 8.90 -5.86
CA SER A 73 -20.22 9.84 -4.97
C SER A 73 -21.76 9.76 -5.08
N ASN A 74 -22.27 9.32 -6.23
CA ASN A 74 -23.68 9.11 -6.54
C ASN A 74 -23.81 8.22 -7.81
N ASP A 75 -25.03 7.84 -8.19
CA ASP A 75 -25.27 6.93 -9.32
C ASP A 75 -24.84 7.48 -10.69
N PHE A 76 -24.75 8.80 -10.85
CA PHE A 76 -24.33 9.47 -12.08
C PHE A 76 -22.81 9.68 -12.16
N ASP A 77 -22.07 9.31 -11.11
CA ASP A 77 -20.61 9.41 -11.07
C ASP A 77 -19.97 8.30 -11.91
N LEU A 78 -19.52 8.66 -13.11
CA LEU A 78 -18.90 7.73 -14.07
C LEU A 78 -17.41 7.51 -13.83
N TYR A 79 -16.77 8.39 -13.05
CA TYR A 79 -15.33 8.35 -12.82
C TYR A 79 -15.00 7.74 -11.46
N GLY A 80 -15.75 8.12 -10.43
CA GLY A 80 -15.47 7.78 -9.05
C GLY A 80 -14.23 8.52 -8.53
N LYS A 81 -14.14 8.62 -7.21
CA LYS A 81 -12.95 9.14 -6.51
C LYS A 81 -12.04 7.97 -6.11
N PRO A 82 -10.72 8.05 -6.37
CA PRO A 82 -9.80 6.98 -6.02
C PRO A 82 -9.57 6.91 -4.49
N TYR A 83 -9.50 5.69 -3.97
CA TYR A 83 -9.13 5.36 -2.60
C TYR A 83 -8.19 4.15 -2.62
N ILE A 84 -7.08 4.23 -1.89
CA ILE A 84 -6.08 3.16 -1.82
C ILE A 84 -6.29 2.26 -0.60
N PHE A 85 -6.09 0.96 -0.80
CA PHE A 85 -6.20 -0.11 0.18
C PHE A 85 -4.93 -0.96 0.10
N CYS A 86 -4.44 -1.43 1.25
CA CYS A 86 -3.09 -1.97 1.41
C CYS A 86 -3.08 -3.42 1.91
N GLY A 87 -2.06 -4.19 1.56
CA GLY A 87 -1.91 -5.57 2.07
C GLY A 87 -2.90 -6.56 1.47
N ILE A 88 -3.41 -6.27 0.27
CA ILE A 88 -4.34 -7.15 -0.45
C ILE A 88 -3.55 -8.29 -1.10
N SER A 89 -3.82 -9.54 -0.72
CA SER A 89 -3.21 -10.68 -1.39
C SER A 89 -3.77 -10.89 -2.81
N THR A 90 -2.99 -11.51 -3.69
CA THR A 90 -3.45 -11.92 -5.03
C THR A 90 -4.66 -12.86 -4.97
N ALA A 91 -4.77 -13.69 -3.93
CA ALA A 91 -5.92 -14.56 -3.69
C ALA A 91 -7.19 -13.75 -3.38
N ARG A 92 -7.10 -12.76 -2.49
CA ARG A 92 -8.21 -11.83 -2.20
C ARG A 92 -8.63 -11.03 -3.41
N TRP A 93 -7.67 -10.54 -4.19
CA TRP A 93 -7.96 -9.84 -5.44
C TRP A 93 -8.75 -10.71 -6.44
N ARG A 94 -8.34 -11.97 -6.61
CA ARG A 94 -9.07 -12.92 -7.47
C ARG A 94 -10.48 -13.21 -6.94
N ALA A 95 -10.62 -13.40 -5.63
CA ALA A 95 -11.92 -13.60 -4.99
C ALA A 95 -12.84 -12.40 -5.21
N PHE A 96 -12.33 -11.17 -5.02
CA PHE A 96 -13.06 -9.93 -5.29
C PHE A 96 -13.61 -9.90 -6.72
N LYS A 97 -12.75 -10.14 -7.72
CA LYS A 97 -13.17 -10.14 -9.13
C LYS A 97 -14.22 -11.22 -9.40
N SER A 98 -14.00 -12.43 -8.90
CA SER A 98 -14.94 -13.55 -9.11
C SER A 98 -16.30 -13.25 -8.49
N ALA A 99 -16.34 -12.87 -7.20
CA ALA A 99 -17.60 -12.56 -6.51
C ALA A 99 -18.30 -11.32 -7.08
N GLY A 100 -17.54 -10.35 -7.59
CA GLY A 100 -18.10 -9.16 -8.23
C GLY A 100 -18.73 -9.46 -9.60
N VAL A 101 -18.09 -10.28 -10.44
CA VAL A 101 -18.64 -10.67 -11.76
C VAL A 101 -19.93 -11.48 -11.63
N TYR A 102 -20.00 -12.39 -10.67
CA TYR A 102 -21.15 -13.28 -10.47
C TYR A 102 -22.15 -12.77 -9.42
N GLY A 103 -21.94 -11.56 -8.87
CA GLY A 103 -22.70 -11.01 -7.77
C GLY A 103 -22.69 -9.47 -7.75
N SER A 104 -22.58 -8.88 -6.56
CA SER A 104 -22.53 -7.43 -6.37
C SER A 104 -21.09 -6.96 -6.16
N TRP A 105 -20.62 -6.04 -7.01
CA TRP A 105 -19.32 -5.40 -6.84
C TRP A 105 -19.17 -4.69 -5.49
N GLY A 106 -20.24 -4.11 -4.97
CA GLY A 106 -20.23 -3.45 -3.67
C GLY A 106 -20.03 -4.44 -2.53
N GLU A 107 -20.79 -5.54 -2.51
CA GLU A 107 -20.68 -6.58 -1.47
C GLU A 107 -19.31 -7.26 -1.52
N SER A 108 -18.86 -7.64 -2.71
CA SER A 108 -17.54 -8.23 -2.93
C SER A 108 -16.41 -7.30 -2.45
N PHE A 109 -16.53 -6.00 -2.71
CA PHE A 109 -15.54 -5.03 -2.23
C PHE A 109 -15.51 -4.95 -0.70
N HIS A 110 -16.66 -4.97 -0.03
CA HIS A 110 -16.73 -4.98 1.42
C HIS A 110 -16.05 -6.20 2.02
N GLU A 111 -16.31 -7.37 1.45
CA GLU A 111 -15.79 -8.65 1.96
C GLU A 111 -14.27 -8.79 1.79
N TYR A 112 -13.74 -8.39 0.63
CA TYR A 112 -12.36 -8.73 0.28
C TYR A 112 -11.36 -7.56 0.42
N ILE A 113 -11.82 -6.30 0.38
CA ILE A 113 -10.96 -5.12 0.20
C ILE A 113 -11.21 -4.01 1.23
N ARG A 114 -12.46 -3.65 1.54
CA ARG A 114 -12.81 -2.41 2.26
C ARG A 114 -12.11 -2.24 3.62
N GLU A 115 -11.90 -3.34 4.34
CA GLU A 115 -11.30 -3.32 5.68
C GLU A 115 -9.77 -3.15 5.67
N TYR A 116 -9.15 -3.22 4.50
CA TYR A 116 -7.70 -3.13 4.31
C TYR A 116 -7.26 -1.68 4.08
N THR A 117 -7.70 -0.78 4.96
CA THR A 117 -7.28 0.62 4.91
C THR A 117 -5.78 0.74 5.14
N CYS A 118 -5.12 1.58 4.35
CA CYS A 118 -3.71 1.89 4.56
C CYS A 118 -3.51 2.71 5.84
N ASP A 119 -2.42 2.46 6.56
CA ASP A 119 -1.97 3.30 7.67
C ASP A 119 -1.19 4.48 7.09
N CYS A 120 -1.92 5.52 6.68
CA CYS A 120 -1.37 6.73 6.09
C CYS A 120 -2.05 7.98 6.68
N ASN A 121 -1.27 9.05 6.82
CA ASN A 121 -1.68 10.30 7.48
C ASN A 121 -2.21 11.37 6.52
#